data_AF-Q4SQ49-F1
#
_entry.id   AF-Q4SQ49-F1
#
_cell.length_a   1.000
_cell.length_b   1.000
_cell.length_c   1.000
_cell.angle_alpha   90.00
_cell.angle_beta   90.00
_cell.angle_gamma   90.00
#
_symmetry.space_group_name_H-M   'P 1'
#
loop_
_entity.id
_entity.type
_entity.pdbx_description
1 polymer ?
#
loop_
_entity_poly.entity_id
_entity_poly.type
_entity_poly.pdbx_seq_one_letter_code
_entity_poly.pdbx_strand_id
1 'polypeptide(L)'
;MLILVIVVVLIAYKRKSRESDLTLKRLQMQMDNLESRVALECKEAFAELQTDIHELTSDLDGAGIPFLDYRTYTMRVLFPGIEEHPVLRDLEVPGYRQEQVEKGLKLFGQLINNKVYLLCFIRTLEAQRGFSMRDRGNVASLIMTVLQSKLEYATDVLKHLLSDLIDRNLESKNHPKLLLRRTESVAEKMLTNWFTFLLYKFLKECAGEPLFSLFCAIKQQMEKGPIDSITGEARYSLSEDKLIRQQIDYKTLVVNCIHPENEKSPEIQVKVLNCDTISQVKEKILDAIYKNIPHSHRLKASDMDLEWRQGRGQRMILQDEDITTKIEADWKRLNMLSHYQVPDNAVMALVPKQVTAYNSVNNSTVSRTSASKYENMIKYSGSPDSLRSRTPMITPDLESGVKVWHLVKNHEHGDQKEGDRGSKMVSEIYLTRLLATKGTLQKFVDDLFETIFSTAHRGSALPLAIKYMFDFLDEQADKHNIHDPHVRHTWKSNCLPLRFWVNVIKNRAASPTPACPWWRRPSWTPAPRLSTGWAKTLRPTSCFMPRTSPATKAGWKGKQTTH
;
A
#
# COMPACT_ATOMS: atom_id res chain seq x y z
N MET A 1 11.59 73.28 28.72
CA MET A 1 10.83 72.02 28.91
C MET A 1 10.17 71.52 27.62
N LEU A 2 9.37 72.31 26.91
CA LEU A 2 8.70 71.90 25.65
C LEU A 2 9.67 71.44 24.53
N ILE A 3 10.77 72.16 24.31
CA ILE A 3 11.78 71.80 23.29
C ILE A 3 12.45 70.45 23.60
N LEU A 4 12.70 70.16 24.88
CA LEU A 4 13.30 68.90 25.33
C LEU A 4 12.35 67.70 25.06
N VAL A 5 11.05 67.88 25.30
CA VAL A 5 10.03 66.86 25.00
C VAL A 5 9.95 66.59 23.49
N ILE A 6 9.98 67.64 22.66
CA ILE A 6 9.96 67.51 21.19
C ILE A 6 11.18 66.73 20.68
N VAL A 7 12.38 67.02 21.21
CA VAL A 7 13.61 66.31 20.84
C VAL A 7 13.55 64.83 21.22
N VAL A 8 13.04 64.49 22.41
CA VAL A 8 12.88 63.09 22.85
C VAL A 8 11.88 62.33 21.98
N VAL A 9 10.76 62.96 21.62
CA VAL A 9 9.76 62.36 20.72
C VAL A 9 10.32 62.13 19.31
N LEU A 10 11.11 63.07 18.78
CA LEU A 10 11.77 62.92 17.48
C LEU A 10 12.82 61.79 17.48
N ILE A 11 13.57 61.64 18.57
CA ILE A 11 14.54 60.53 18.73
C ILE A 11 13.79 59.18 18.82
N ALA A 12 12.71 59.11 19.60
CA ALA A 12 11.88 57.91 19.70
C ALA A 12 11.23 57.55 18.35
N TYR A 13 10.73 58.53 17.60
CA TYR A 13 10.19 58.33 16.26
C TYR A 13 11.26 57.85 15.28
N LYS A 14 12.45 58.46 15.25
CA LYS A 14 13.57 57.98 14.41
C LYS A 14 14.01 56.57 14.78
N ARG A 15 14.04 56.24 16.07
CA ARG A 15 14.41 54.89 16.54
C ARG A 15 13.37 53.85 16.14
N LYS A 16 12.08 54.16 16.31
CA LYS A 16 10.96 53.30 15.87
C LYS A 16 10.88 53.16 14.35
N SER A 17 11.13 54.24 13.60
CA SER A 17 11.20 54.22 12.13
C SER A 17 12.37 53.35 11.65
N ARG A 18 13.55 53.47 12.26
CA ARG A 18 14.72 52.63 11.91
C ARG A 18 14.48 51.16 12.25
N GLU A 19 13.81 50.87 13.36
CA GLU A 19 13.41 49.52 13.74
C GLU A 19 12.38 48.95 12.74
N SER A 20 11.39 49.75 12.34
CA SER A 20 10.43 49.43 11.29
C SER A 20 11.11 49.13 9.94
N ASP A 21 12.05 49.98 9.51
CA ASP A 21 12.79 49.78 8.25
C ASP A 21 13.66 48.52 8.29
N LEU A 22 14.27 48.21 9.45
CA LEU A 22 15.02 46.97 9.64
C LEU A 22 14.10 45.75 9.60
N THR A 23 12.92 45.82 10.21
CA THR A 23 11.93 44.74 10.12
C THR A 23 11.43 44.55 8.69
N LEU A 24 11.17 45.63 7.95
CA LEU A 24 10.72 45.58 6.57
C LEU A 24 11.80 45.02 5.64
N LYS A 25 13.06 45.42 5.81
CA LYS A 25 14.21 44.81 5.09
C LYS A 25 14.37 43.33 5.40
N ARG A 26 14.14 42.91 6.66
CA ARG A 26 14.19 41.50 7.05
C ARG A 26 13.07 40.70 6.38
N LEU A 27 11.85 41.24 6.36
CA LEU A 27 10.70 40.63 5.68
C LEU A 27 10.93 40.54 4.17
N GLN A 28 11.47 41.58 3.55
CA GLN A 28 11.84 41.58 2.13
C GLN A 28 12.86 40.48 1.82
N MET A 29 13.94 40.38 2.60
CA MET A 29 14.96 39.35 2.43
C MET A 29 14.42 37.93 2.68
N GLN A 30 13.44 37.78 3.57
CA GLN A 30 12.72 36.52 3.76
C GLN A 30 11.84 36.17 2.55
N MET A 31 11.17 37.17 1.96
CA MET A 31 10.36 37.02 0.77
C MET A 31 11.21 36.63 -0.45
N ASP A 32 12.34 37.32 -0.66
CA ASP A 32 13.27 37.02 -1.77
C ASP A 32 13.87 35.62 -1.63
N ASN A 33 14.21 35.20 -0.40
CA ASN A 33 14.65 33.83 -0.13
C ASN A 33 13.56 32.80 -0.38
N LEU A 34 12.30 33.10 -0.06
CA LEU A 34 11.17 32.22 -0.34
C LEU A 34 10.92 32.13 -1.85
N GLU A 35 10.92 33.25 -2.56
CA GLU A 35 10.76 33.31 -4.01
C GLU A 35 11.85 32.54 -4.74
N SER A 36 13.12 32.73 -4.34
CA SER A 36 14.24 31.97 -4.90
C SER A 36 14.11 30.46 -4.68
N ARG A 37 13.65 30.03 -3.49
CA ARG A 37 13.40 28.61 -3.19
C ARG A 37 12.27 28.05 -4.05
N VAL A 38 11.17 28.78 -4.19
CA VAL A 38 10.03 28.36 -5.03
C VAL A 38 10.44 28.27 -6.50
N ALA A 39 11.18 29.25 -7.00
CA ALA A 39 11.67 29.25 -8.37
C ALA A 39 12.60 28.06 -8.65
N LEU A 40 13.53 27.77 -7.73
CA LEU A 40 14.42 26.62 -7.85
C LEU A 40 13.63 25.31 -7.84
N GLU A 41 12.69 25.17 -6.92
CA GLU A 41 11.85 23.97 -6.81
C GLU A 41 10.98 23.74 -8.05
N CYS A 42 10.39 24.80 -8.60
CA CYS A 42 9.64 24.72 -9.86
C CYS A 42 10.55 24.32 -11.04
N LYS A 43 11.78 24.85 -11.09
CA LYS A 43 12.76 24.52 -12.14
C LYS A 43 13.24 23.07 -12.05
N GLU A 44 13.53 22.59 -10.84
CA GLU A 44 13.90 21.20 -10.58
C GLU A 44 12.75 20.26 -10.94
N ALA A 45 11.54 20.53 -10.45
CA ALA A 45 10.36 19.69 -10.75
C ALA A 45 10.06 19.62 -12.26
N PHE A 46 10.29 20.71 -12.99
CA PHE A 46 10.12 20.74 -14.46
C PHE A 46 11.22 19.95 -15.18
N ALA A 47 12.47 20.03 -14.72
CA ALA A 47 13.57 19.25 -15.28
C ALA A 47 13.37 17.74 -15.02
N GLU A 48 13.01 17.37 -13.79
CA GLU A 48 12.71 15.98 -13.40
C GLU A 48 11.58 15.37 -14.25
N LEU A 49 10.52 16.14 -14.51
CA LEU A 49 9.40 15.74 -15.38
C LEU A 49 9.83 15.36 -16.81
N GLN A 50 10.89 15.97 -17.33
CA GLN A 50 11.37 15.70 -18.69
C GLN A 50 12.35 14.51 -18.76
N THR A 51 13.06 14.20 -17.67
CA THR A 51 14.13 13.18 -17.66
C THR A 51 13.72 11.82 -17.08
N ASP A 52 12.76 11.78 -16.16
CA ASP A 52 12.52 10.58 -15.32
C ASP A 52 11.83 9.40 -16.03
N ILE A 53 11.09 9.63 -17.11
CA ILE A 53 10.27 8.59 -17.77
C ILE A 53 11.13 7.48 -18.40
N HIS A 54 12.34 7.80 -18.86
CA HIS A 54 13.21 6.86 -19.59
C HIS A 54 14.03 5.96 -18.66
N GLU A 55 14.54 6.48 -17.53
CA GLU A 55 15.35 5.72 -16.55
C GLU A 55 14.53 4.60 -15.88
N LEU A 56 13.25 4.85 -15.61
CA LEU A 56 12.36 3.90 -14.95
C LEU A 56 12.03 2.69 -15.84
N THR A 57 12.13 2.82 -17.16
CA THR A 57 11.82 1.72 -18.09
C THR A 57 13.03 0.80 -18.29
N SER A 58 14.25 1.35 -18.35
CA SER A 58 15.48 0.56 -18.55
C SER A 58 15.84 -0.35 -17.38
N ASP A 59 15.54 0.07 -16.15
CA ASP A 59 15.86 -0.69 -14.94
C ASP A 59 14.87 -1.83 -14.64
N LEU A 60 13.72 -1.85 -15.33
CA LEU A 60 12.69 -2.88 -15.18
C LEU A 60 12.88 -4.06 -16.15
N ASP A 61 13.68 -3.89 -17.20
CA ASP A 61 13.96 -4.93 -18.18
C ASP A 61 14.91 -6.01 -17.59
N GLY A 62 14.40 -7.23 -17.43
CA GLY A 62 15.19 -8.41 -17.08
C GLY A 62 15.01 -8.98 -15.67
N ALA A 63 14.17 -8.38 -14.82
CA ALA A 63 13.80 -8.96 -13.53
C ALA A 63 12.61 -9.92 -13.69
N GLY A 64 12.81 -11.21 -13.39
CA GLY A 64 11.71 -12.18 -13.37
C GLY A 64 10.68 -11.81 -12.30
N ILE A 65 9.39 -11.80 -12.67
CA ILE A 65 8.32 -11.47 -11.73
C ILE A 65 8.25 -12.59 -10.68
N PRO A 66 8.42 -12.29 -9.37
CA PRO A 66 8.39 -13.30 -8.34
C PRO A 66 6.96 -13.71 -8.06
N PHE A 67 6.32 -14.50 -8.92
CA PHE A 67 4.95 -14.92 -8.67
C PHE A 67 4.85 -15.84 -7.45
N LEU A 68 3.95 -15.53 -6.52
CA LEU A 68 3.45 -16.44 -5.50
C LEU A 68 2.78 -17.60 -6.20
N ASP A 69 3.04 -18.80 -5.69
CA ASP A 69 2.31 -19.99 -6.09
C ASP A 69 0.82 -19.84 -5.72
N TYR A 70 -0.02 -20.59 -6.43
CA TYR A 70 -1.47 -20.52 -6.30
C TYR A 70 -1.93 -20.73 -4.85
N ARG A 71 -1.30 -21.65 -4.11
CA ARG A 71 -1.66 -21.95 -2.72
C ARG A 71 -1.36 -20.77 -1.82
N THR A 72 -0.17 -20.20 -1.88
CA THR A 72 0.17 -19.01 -1.07
C THR A 72 -0.70 -17.80 -1.42
N TYR A 73 -0.91 -17.53 -2.71
CA TYR A 73 -1.76 -16.43 -3.17
C TYR A 73 -3.20 -16.58 -2.64
N THR A 74 -3.82 -17.74 -2.82
CA THR A 74 -5.21 -17.97 -2.38
C THR A 74 -5.35 -17.83 -0.87
N MET A 75 -4.43 -18.40 -0.09
CA MET A 75 -4.47 -18.31 1.37
C MET A 75 -4.34 -16.88 1.87
N ARG A 76 -3.44 -16.09 1.28
CA ARG A 76 -3.28 -14.68 1.64
C ARG A 76 -4.52 -13.83 1.34
N VAL A 77 -5.29 -14.18 0.30
CA VAL A 77 -6.54 -13.47 -0.04
C VAL A 77 -7.72 -13.93 0.83
N LEU A 78 -7.85 -15.23 1.06
CA LEU A 78 -8.96 -15.82 1.81
C LEU A 78 -8.83 -15.55 3.32
N PHE A 79 -7.61 -15.60 3.84
CA PHE A 79 -7.28 -15.48 5.27
C PHE A 79 -6.17 -14.43 5.49
N PRO A 80 -6.47 -13.13 5.24
CA PRO A 80 -5.47 -12.08 5.32
C PRO A 80 -4.90 -11.94 6.74
N GLY A 81 -3.57 -11.89 6.84
CA GLY A 81 -2.85 -11.68 8.11
C GLY A 81 -2.56 -12.95 8.91
N ILE A 82 -2.89 -14.14 8.39
CA ILE A 82 -2.59 -15.43 9.03
C ILE A 82 -1.54 -16.15 8.19
N GLU A 83 -0.29 -16.16 8.66
CA GLU A 83 0.83 -16.77 7.91
C GLU A 83 0.77 -18.31 7.94
N GLU A 84 0.38 -18.90 9.08
CA GLU A 84 0.26 -20.36 9.25
C GLU A 84 -1.17 -20.78 9.57
N HIS A 85 -2.05 -20.70 8.58
CA HIS A 85 -3.45 -21.05 8.77
C HIS A 85 -3.63 -22.57 8.96
N PRO A 86 -4.51 -23.06 9.86
CA PRO A 86 -4.72 -24.50 10.10
C PRO A 86 -5.08 -25.31 8.85
N VAL A 87 -5.74 -24.69 7.86
CA VAL A 87 -6.01 -25.29 6.53
C VAL A 87 -4.75 -25.83 5.83
N LEU A 88 -3.58 -25.28 6.15
CA LEU A 88 -2.31 -25.68 5.55
C LEU A 88 -1.62 -26.82 6.29
N ARG A 89 -2.09 -27.20 7.47
CA ARG A 89 -1.49 -28.21 8.33
C ARG A 89 -2.37 -29.46 8.38
N ASP A 90 -1.76 -30.56 8.77
CA ASP A 90 -2.51 -31.79 9.05
C ASP A 90 -3.39 -31.60 10.28
N LEU A 91 -4.51 -32.34 10.31
CA LEU A 91 -5.47 -32.26 11.40
C LEU A 91 -4.88 -32.87 12.68
N GLU A 92 -4.48 -32.02 13.62
CA GLU A 92 -3.98 -32.46 14.92
C GLU A 92 -5.15 -32.83 15.86
N VAL A 93 -5.43 -34.13 16.02
CA VAL A 93 -6.41 -34.66 16.99
C VAL A 93 -5.70 -35.63 17.94
N PRO A 94 -5.96 -35.59 19.26
CA PRO A 94 -5.46 -36.61 20.18
C PRO A 94 -5.86 -38.03 19.73
N GLY A 95 -4.91 -38.97 19.70
CA GLY A 95 -5.08 -40.28 19.05
C GLY A 95 -6.29 -41.11 19.49
N TYR A 96 -6.75 -40.97 20.73
CA TYR A 96 -7.95 -41.66 21.24
C TYR A 96 -9.29 -41.12 20.68
N ARG A 97 -9.29 -39.92 20.08
CA ARG A 97 -10.48 -39.28 19.47
C ARG A 97 -10.36 -39.09 17.97
N GLN A 98 -9.20 -39.40 17.38
CA GLN A 98 -8.91 -39.11 15.98
C GLN A 98 -9.93 -39.76 15.04
N GLU A 99 -10.20 -41.06 15.19
CA GLU A 99 -11.14 -41.79 14.32
C GLU A 99 -12.56 -41.22 14.39
N GLN A 100 -13.04 -40.90 15.60
CA GLN A 100 -14.38 -40.34 15.81
C GLN A 100 -14.52 -38.94 15.20
N VAL A 101 -13.51 -38.08 15.41
CA VAL A 101 -13.49 -36.72 14.87
C VAL A 101 -13.42 -36.76 13.34
N GLU A 102 -12.53 -37.57 12.77
CA GLU A 102 -12.42 -37.72 11.32
C GLU A 102 -13.72 -38.26 10.70
N LYS A 103 -14.36 -39.25 11.33
CA LYS A 103 -15.67 -39.75 10.89
C LYS A 103 -16.74 -38.66 10.92
N GLY A 104 -16.80 -37.88 12.00
CA GLY A 104 -17.71 -36.74 12.13
C GLY A 104 -17.48 -35.67 11.06
N LEU A 105 -16.22 -35.30 10.80
CA LEU A 105 -15.85 -34.33 9.77
C LEU A 105 -16.17 -34.82 8.36
N LYS A 106 -16.00 -36.12 8.07
CA LYS A 106 -16.41 -36.72 6.79
C LYS A 106 -17.92 -36.63 6.59
N LEU A 107 -18.72 -36.95 7.60
CA LEU A 107 -20.19 -36.81 7.55
C LEU A 107 -20.61 -35.34 7.40
N PHE A 108 -19.96 -34.42 8.13
CA PHE A 108 -20.20 -32.99 7.94
C PHE A 108 -19.84 -32.53 6.53
N GLY A 109 -18.74 -33.01 5.97
CA GLY A 109 -18.37 -32.79 4.57
C GLY A 109 -19.46 -33.27 3.59
N GLN A 110 -20.11 -34.41 3.86
CA GLN A 110 -21.25 -34.88 3.06
C GLN A 110 -22.45 -33.93 3.15
N LEU A 111 -22.75 -33.39 4.33
CA LEU A 111 -23.79 -32.37 4.50
C LEU A 111 -23.47 -31.09 3.72
N ILE A 112 -22.22 -30.63 3.73
CA ILE A 112 -21.78 -29.47 2.94
C ILE A 112 -21.91 -29.71 1.44
N ASN A 113 -21.85 -30.96 0.96
CA ASN A 113 -22.12 -31.31 -0.44
C ASN A 113 -23.62 -31.40 -0.78
N ASN A 114 -24.52 -31.26 0.20
CA ASN A 114 -25.95 -31.17 -0.04
C ASN A 114 -26.37 -29.70 -0.19
N LYS A 115 -26.83 -29.32 -1.39
CA LYS A 115 -27.19 -27.92 -1.72
C LYS A 115 -28.24 -27.34 -0.77
N VAL A 116 -29.29 -28.08 -0.47
CA VAL A 116 -30.39 -27.62 0.40
C VAL A 116 -29.87 -27.37 1.81
N TYR A 117 -29.06 -28.29 2.34
CA TYR A 117 -28.43 -28.13 3.64
C TYR A 117 -27.51 -26.90 3.66
N LEU A 118 -26.61 -26.76 2.69
CA LEU A 118 -25.65 -25.66 2.66
C LEU A 118 -26.31 -24.28 2.58
N LEU A 119 -27.35 -24.15 1.73
CA LEU A 119 -28.15 -22.92 1.65
C LEU A 119 -28.84 -22.61 2.98
N CYS A 120 -29.48 -23.61 3.60
CA CYS A 120 -30.12 -23.46 4.90
C CYS A 120 -29.13 -23.09 6.02
N PHE A 121 -27.96 -23.74 6.02
CA PHE A 121 -26.89 -23.50 6.97
C PHE A 121 -26.40 -22.05 6.91
N ILE A 122 -26.07 -21.54 5.71
CA ILE A 122 -25.61 -20.16 5.54
C ILE A 122 -26.71 -19.17 5.96
N ARG A 123 -27.95 -19.36 5.52
CA ARG A 123 -29.08 -18.49 5.88
C ARG A 123 -29.31 -18.46 7.40
N THR A 124 -29.21 -19.60 8.06
CA THR A 124 -29.39 -19.73 9.51
C THR A 124 -28.31 -18.97 10.28
N LEU A 125 -27.05 -19.04 9.83
CA LEU A 125 -25.94 -18.27 10.41
C LEU A 125 -26.14 -16.76 10.21
N GLU A 126 -26.48 -16.32 9.00
CA GLU A 126 -26.65 -14.90 8.69
C GLU A 126 -27.82 -14.25 9.45
N ALA A 127 -28.85 -15.02 9.79
CA ALA A 127 -29.98 -14.55 10.58
C ALA A 127 -29.63 -14.25 12.06
N GLN A 128 -28.49 -14.75 12.56
CA GLN A 128 -28.09 -14.51 13.95
C GLN A 128 -27.53 -13.11 14.15
N ARG A 129 -28.08 -12.36 15.11
CA ARG A 129 -27.58 -11.01 15.45
C ARG A 129 -26.12 -10.98 15.92
N GLY A 130 -25.66 -12.06 16.56
CA GLY A 130 -24.29 -12.21 17.03
C GLY A 130 -23.28 -12.60 15.95
N PHE A 131 -23.73 -12.92 14.74
CA PHE A 131 -22.85 -13.27 13.64
C PHE A 131 -22.24 -12.01 13.05
N SER A 132 -20.94 -11.79 13.26
CA SER A 132 -20.26 -10.54 12.89
C SER A 132 -19.83 -10.52 11.42
N MET A 133 -19.39 -9.38 10.91
CA MET A 133 -18.82 -9.28 9.55
C MET A 133 -17.55 -10.12 9.39
N ARG A 134 -16.76 -10.27 10.46
CA ARG A 134 -15.59 -11.14 10.47
C ARG A 134 -16.00 -12.60 10.33
N ASP A 135 -17.04 -13.03 11.04
CA ASP A 135 -17.51 -14.41 10.99
C ASP A 135 -18.08 -14.76 9.62
N ARG A 136 -18.85 -13.86 9.01
CA ARG A 136 -19.30 -13.98 7.60
C ARG A 136 -18.12 -14.20 6.67
N GLY A 137 -17.08 -13.38 6.84
CA GLY A 137 -15.84 -13.46 6.08
C GLY A 137 -15.15 -14.82 6.20
N ASN A 138 -15.00 -15.29 7.43
CA ASN A 138 -14.34 -16.56 7.75
C ASN A 138 -15.12 -17.77 7.23
N VAL A 139 -16.43 -17.80 7.45
CA VAL A 139 -17.30 -18.90 6.97
C VAL A 139 -17.28 -18.99 5.46
N ALA A 140 -17.37 -17.87 4.75
CA ALA A 140 -17.25 -17.83 3.30
C ALA A 140 -15.89 -18.37 2.79
N SER A 141 -14.78 -17.98 3.43
CA SER A 141 -13.45 -18.48 3.08
C SER A 141 -13.30 -19.97 3.35
N LEU A 142 -13.74 -20.47 4.50
CA LEU A 142 -13.68 -21.90 4.83
C LEU A 142 -14.53 -22.75 3.88
N ILE A 143 -15.78 -22.34 3.60
CA ILE A 143 -16.67 -23.05 2.66
C ILE A 143 -16.03 -23.08 1.27
N MET A 144 -15.52 -21.95 0.78
CA MET A 144 -14.88 -21.89 -0.55
C MET A 144 -13.60 -22.73 -0.63
N THR A 145 -12.82 -22.82 0.46
CA THR A 145 -11.68 -23.73 0.54
C THR A 145 -12.13 -25.20 0.48
N VAL A 146 -13.16 -25.59 1.24
CA VAL A 146 -13.69 -26.97 1.23
C VAL A 146 -14.23 -27.35 -0.14
N LEU A 147 -14.88 -26.41 -0.83
CA LEU A 147 -15.49 -26.63 -2.14
C LEU A 147 -14.54 -26.35 -3.32
N GLN A 148 -13.26 -26.06 -3.07
CA GLN A 148 -12.30 -25.69 -4.12
C GLN A 148 -12.11 -26.79 -5.18
N SER A 149 -12.20 -28.06 -4.79
CA SER A 149 -12.13 -29.19 -5.74
C SER A 149 -13.43 -29.43 -6.51
N LYS A 150 -14.53 -28.75 -6.13
CA LYS A 150 -15.88 -28.89 -6.70
C LYS A 150 -16.45 -27.52 -7.07
N LEU A 151 -15.69 -26.74 -7.84
CA LEU A 151 -16.06 -25.35 -8.18
C LEU A 151 -17.36 -25.25 -8.97
N GLU A 152 -17.76 -26.27 -9.73
CA GLU A 152 -19.07 -26.31 -10.40
C GLU A 152 -20.22 -26.23 -9.39
N TYR A 153 -20.20 -27.11 -8.38
CA TYR A 153 -21.15 -27.12 -7.27
C TYR A 153 -21.09 -25.81 -6.46
N ALA A 154 -19.88 -25.33 -6.16
CA ALA A 154 -19.70 -24.06 -5.45
C ALA A 154 -20.31 -22.88 -6.21
N THR A 155 -20.19 -22.88 -7.54
CA THR A 155 -20.73 -21.84 -8.43
C THR A 155 -22.26 -21.86 -8.42
N ASP A 156 -22.89 -23.04 -8.47
CA ASP A 156 -24.34 -23.18 -8.40
C ASP A 156 -24.91 -22.69 -7.05
N VAL A 157 -24.26 -23.06 -5.94
CA VAL A 157 -24.62 -22.54 -4.60
C VAL A 157 -24.44 -21.02 -4.53
N LEU A 158 -23.31 -20.50 -5.03
CA LEU A 158 -23.03 -19.06 -5.05
C LEU A 158 -24.08 -18.29 -5.85
N LYS A 159 -24.45 -18.77 -7.05
CA LYS A 159 -25.51 -18.15 -7.86
C LYS A 159 -26.83 -18.10 -7.10
N HIS A 160 -27.23 -19.19 -6.44
CA HIS A 160 -28.46 -19.21 -5.63
C HIS A 160 -28.42 -18.18 -4.49
N LEU A 161 -27.31 -18.10 -3.75
CA LEU A 161 -27.16 -17.14 -2.66
C LEU A 161 -27.15 -15.69 -3.16
N LEU A 162 -26.55 -15.43 -4.32
CA LEU A 162 -26.55 -14.10 -4.95
C LEU A 162 -27.94 -13.71 -5.46
N SER A 163 -28.69 -14.64 -6.08
CA SER A 163 -30.09 -14.41 -6.46
C SER A 163 -30.94 -14.07 -5.25
N ASP A 164 -30.84 -14.86 -4.17
CA ASP A 164 -31.55 -14.56 -2.90
C ASP A 164 -31.18 -13.17 -2.35
N LEU A 165 -29.90 -12.79 -2.44
CA LEU A 165 -29.43 -11.49 -1.99
C LEU A 165 -30.03 -10.35 -2.82
N ILE A 166 -30.13 -10.53 -4.15
CA ILE A 166 -30.75 -9.59 -5.07
C ILE A 166 -32.25 -9.45 -4.77
N ASP A 167 -32.96 -10.58 -4.70
CA ASP A 167 -34.39 -10.64 -4.40
C ASP A 167 -34.68 -9.86 -3.09
N ARG A 168 -33.98 -10.21 -1.99
CA ARG A 168 -34.15 -9.52 -0.69
C ARG A 168 -33.83 -8.03 -0.73
N ASN A 169 -32.78 -7.63 -1.47
CA ASN A 169 -32.38 -6.23 -1.57
C ASN A 169 -33.46 -5.39 -2.26
N LEU A 170 -34.04 -5.91 -3.35
CA LEU A 170 -35.09 -5.26 -4.12
C LEU A 170 -36.43 -5.26 -3.37
N GLU A 171 -36.79 -6.36 -2.69
CA GLU A 171 -37.98 -6.44 -1.83
C GLU A 171 -37.96 -5.44 -0.68
N SER A 172 -36.76 -5.22 -0.11
CA SER A 172 -36.54 -4.22 0.95
C SER A 172 -36.65 -2.77 0.45
N LYS A 173 -37.03 -2.55 -0.82
CA LYS A 173 -37.11 -1.24 -1.50
C LYS A 173 -35.82 -0.44 -1.44
N ASN A 174 -34.67 -1.11 -1.30
CA ASN A 174 -33.39 -0.44 -1.39
C ASN A 174 -33.14 0.02 -2.81
N HIS A 175 -32.43 1.14 -2.96
CA HIS A 175 -32.07 1.63 -4.29
C HIS A 175 -31.19 0.59 -5.01
N PRO A 176 -31.56 0.09 -6.21
CA PRO A 176 -30.86 -1.03 -6.87
C PRO A 176 -29.35 -0.82 -7.07
N LYS A 177 -28.91 0.42 -7.28
CA LYS A 177 -27.48 0.81 -7.39
C LYS A 177 -26.66 0.58 -6.10
N LEU A 178 -27.30 0.30 -4.96
CA LEU A 178 -26.62 0.01 -3.69
C LEU A 178 -26.25 -1.46 -3.52
N LEU A 179 -26.81 -2.35 -4.35
CA LEU A 179 -26.48 -3.78 -4.34
C LEU A 179 -24.98 -4.00 -4.56
N LEU A 180 -24.40 -4.94 -3.81
CA LEU A 180 -22.97 -5.28 -3.83
C LEU A 180 -22.02 -4.12 -3.52
N ARG A 181 -22.50 -2.99 -2.97
CA ARG A 181 -21.63 -1.85 -2.66
C ARG A 181 -20.72 -2.09 -1.45
N ARG A 182 -21.16 -2.90 -0.49
CA ARG A 182 -20.43 -3.23 0.75
C ARG A 182 -20.45 -4.74 0.95
N THR A 183 -19.40 -5.34 1.50
CA THR A 183 -19.38 -6.77 1.80
C THR A 183 -20.12 -7.03 3.10
N GLU A 184 -21.41 -7.34 3.01
CA GLU A 184 -22.28 -7.50 4.19
C GLU A 184 -22.86 -8.91 4.32
N SER A 185 -22.64 -9.77 3.31
CA SER A 185 -23.07 -11.16 3.29
C SER A 185 -21.94 -12.17 3.04
N VAL A 186 -22.18 -13.41 3.44
CA VAL A 186 -21.37 -14.59 3.13
C VAL A 186 -21.27 -14.76 1.61
N ALA A 187 -22.37 -14.58 0.89
CA ALA A 187 -22.43 -14.70 -0.58
C ALA A 187 -21.45 -13.76 -1.28
N GLU A 188 -21.37 -12.50 -0.84
CA GLU A 188 -20.47 -11.50 -1.41
C GLU A 188 -18.98 -11.80 -1.14
N LYS A 189 -18.67 -12.35 0.03
CA LYS A 189 -17.31 -12.81 0.31
C LYS A 189 -16.99 -14.08 -0.50
N MET A 190 -17.92 -15.02 -0.62
CA MET A 190 -17.76 -16.21 -1.47
C MET A 190 -17.51 -15.82 -2.93
N LEU A 191 -18.21 -14.80 -3.44
CA LEU A 191 -17.99 -14.23 -4.77
C LEU A 191 -16.57 -13.68 -4.95
N THR A 192 -16.05 -12.97 -3.93
CA THR A 192 -14.67 -12.48 -3.95
C THR A 192 -13.66 -13.63 -3.98
N ASN A 193 -13.90 -14.68 -3.20
CA ASN A 193 -13.05 -15.88 -3.16
C ASN A 193 -13.15 -16.68 -4.48
N TRP A 194 -14.33 -16.72 -5.11
CA TRP A 194 -14.56 -17.36 -6.40
C TRP A 194 -13.75 -16.68 -7.52
N PHE A 195 -13.79 -15.34 -7.60
CA PHE A 195 -12.92 -14.60 -8.52
C PHE A 195 -11.43 -14.80 -8.21
N THR A 196 -11.07 -14.89 -6.92
CA THR A 196 -9.70 -15.15 -6.51
C THR A 196 -9.17 -16.45 -7.11
N PHE A 197 -9.95 -17.52 -7.07
CA PHE A 197 -9.56 -18.80 -7.65
C PHE A 197 -9.47 -18.75 -9.18
N LEU A 198 -10.47 -18.18 -9.84
CA LEU A 198 -10.61 -18.27 -11.29
C LEU A 198 -9.80 -17.23 -12.07
N LEU A 199 -9.44 -16.11 -11.44
CA LEU A 199 -8.65 -15.05 -12.07
C LEU A 199 -7.15 -15.15 -11.80
N TYR A 200 -6.69 -16.16 -11.05
CA TYR A 200 -5.25 -16.35 -10.81
C TYR A 200 -4.46 -16.55 -12.10
N LYS A 201 -4.97 -17.33 -13.05
CA LYS A 201 -4.33 -17.53 -14.36
C LYS A 201 -4.21 -16.20 -15.12
N PHE A 202 -5.28 -15.41 -15.16
CA PHE A 202 -5.29 -14.08 -15.78
C PHE A 202 -4.32 -13.10 -15.09
N LEU A 203 -4.22 -13.15 -13.76
CA LEU A 203 -3.20 -12.41 -13.02
C LEU A 203 -1.79 -12.85 -13.40
N LYS A 204 -1.52 -14.15 -13.54
CA LYS A 204 -0.19 -14.63 -13.86
C LYS A 204 0.23 -14.35 -15.31
N GLU A 205 -0.70 -14.47 -16.25
CA GLU A 205 -0.41 -14.44 -17.70
C GLU A 205 -0.62 -13.06 -18.34
N CYS A 206 -1.45 -12.20 -17.76
CA CYS A 206 -1.79 -10.90 -18.35
C CYS A 206 -1.55 -9.74 -17.40
N ALA A 207 -2.29 -9.68 -16.29
CA ALA A 207 -2.31 -8.47 -15.44
C ALA A 207 -1.13 -8.36 -14.46
N GLY A 208 -0.36 -9.43 -14.25
CA GLY A 208 0.70 -9.50 -13.25
C GLY A 208 1.95 -8.71 -13.61
N GLU A 209 2.31 -8.72 -14.89
CA GLU A 209 3.42 -7.93 -15.45
C GLU A 209 3.19 -6.42 -15.26
N PRO A 210 2.12 -5.81 -15.80
CA PRO A 210 1.90 -4.37 -15.61
C PRO A 210 1.64 -4.00 -14.13
N LEU A 211 1.06 -4.90 -13.34
CA LEU A 211 0.88 -4.68 -11.90
C LEU A 211 2.24 -4.61 -11.17
N PHE A 212 3.15 -5.53 -11.49
CA PHE A 212 4.49 -5.54 -10.91
C PHE A 212 5.32 -4.35 -11.40
N SER A 213 5.25 -4.02 -12.69
CA SER A 213 5.92 -2.85 -13.26
C SER A 213 5.44 -1.56 -12.58
N LEU A 214 4.13 -1.39 -12.37
CA LEU A 214 3.59 -0.25 -11.62
C LEU A 214 4.12 -0.21 -10.18
N PHE A 215 4.18 -1.35 -9.49
CA PHE A 215 4.73 -1.44 -8.15
C PHE A 215 6.20 -1.00 -8.11
N CYS A 216 7.03 -1.51 -9.02
CA CYS A 216 8.45 -1.16 -9.08
C CYS A 216 8.65 0.30 -9.46
N ALA A 217 7.84 0.81 -10.40
CA ALA A 217 7.83 2.21 -10.80
C ALA A 217 7.54 3.14 -9.62
N ILE A 218 6.48 2.86 -8.84
CA ILE A 218 6.15 3.62 -7.63
C ILE A 218 7.31 3.54 -6.62
N LYS A 219 7.86 2.34 -6.41
CA LYS A 219 8.96 2.10 -5.47
C LYS A 219 10.19 2.96 -5.80
N GLN A 220 10.69 2.82 -7.02
CA GLN A 220 11.86 3.54 -7.50
C GLN A 220 11.62 5.05 -7.50
N GLN A 221 10.45 5.52 -7.94
CA GLN A 221 10.16 6.96 -7.97
C GLN A 221 10.19 7.60 -6.59
N MET A 222 9.65 6.93 -5.58
CA MET A 222 9.66 7.44 -4.22
C MET A 222 11.05 7.34 -3.57
N GLU A 223 11.83 6.28 -3.86
CA GLU A 223 13.20 6.09 -3.35
C GLU A 223 14.24 7.04 -3.96
N LYS A 224 13.92 7.71 -5.08
CA LYS A 224 14.72 8.82 -5.64
C LYS A 224 14.83 10.02 -4.70
N GLY A 225 13.90 10.17 -3.76
CA GLY A 225 13.84 11.31 -2.83
C GLY A 225 13.80 10.89 -1.36
N PRO A 226 13.95 11.86 -0.44
CA PRO A 226 13.92 11.59 1.00
C PRO A 226 12.58 10.98 1.44
N ILE A 227 12.68 9.97 2.30
CA ILE A 227 11.56 9.29 2.95
C ILE A 227 11.80 9.30 4.46
N ASP A 228 10.88 9.90 5.22
CA ASP A 228 10.93 9.91 6.69
C ASP A 228 10.64 8.51 7.22
N SER A 229 11.50 8.01 8.13
CA SER A 229 11.40 6.62 8.59
C SER A 229 10.36 6.40 9.67
N ILE A 230 9.94 7.49 10.32
CA ILE A 230 8.99 7.49 11.44
C ILE A 230 7.59 7.84 10.95
N THR A 231 7.41 8.95 10.23
CA THR A 231 6.10 9.40 9.73
C THR A 231 5.67 8.67 8.46
N GLY A 232 6.67 8.14 7.74
CA GLY A 232 6.56 7.59 6.41
C GLY A 232 6.55 8.64 5.31
N GLU A 233 6.39 9.94 5.60
CA GLU A 233 6.26 10.98 4.58
C GLU A 233 7.41 10.94 3.57
N ALA A 234 7.12 11.20 2.29
CA ALA A 234 8.12 11.15 1.22
C ALA A 234 8.09 12.42 0.35
N ARG A 235 9.22 12.77 -0.28
CA ARG A 235 9.31 13.89 -1.22
C ARG A 235 8.46 13.67 -2.48
N TYR A 236 8.52 12.47 -3.07
CA TYR A 236 7.79 12.09 -4.28
C TYR A 236 6.55 11.24 -3.94
N SER A 237 5.78 11.64 -2.93
CA SER A 237 4.54 10.93 -2.60
C SER A 237 3.48 11.16 -3.66
N LEU A 238 2.59 10.18 -3.88
CA LEU A 238 1.34 10.38 -4.62
C LEU A 238 0.21 10.94 -3.73
N SER A 239 0.40 10.94 -2.41
CA SER A 239 -0.59 11.36 -1.42
C SER A 239 -0.23 12.69 -0.79
N GLU A 240 -1.15 13.64 -0.85
CA GLU A 240 -1.00 14.95 -0.18
C GLU A 240 -0.78 14.82 1.34
N ASP A 241 -1.42 13.83 1.98
CA ASP A 241 -1.31 13.57 3.42
C ASP A 241 0.05 12.99 3.82
N LYS A 242 0.83 12.50 2.84
CA LYS A 242 2.10 11.80 3.04
C LYS A 242 3.26 12.47 2.31
N LEU A 243 3.06 13.72 1.93
CA LEU A 243 4.06 14.53 1.29
C LEU A 243 4.89 15.28 2.33
N ILE A 244 6.22 15.22 2.21
CA ILE A 244 7.11 16.03 3.05
C ILE A 244 6.92 17.52 2.69
N ARG A 245 6.48 18.31 3.67
CA ARG A 245 6.28 19.76 3.56
C ARG A 245 7.43 20.57 4.15
N GLN A 246 8.55 19.93 4.44
CA GLN A 246 9.77 20.58 4.91
C GLN A 246 10.82 20.53 3.80
N GLN A 247 11.66 21.57 3.73
CA GLN A 247 12.82 21.55 2.85
C GLN A 247 13.87 20.64 3.47
N ILE A 248 14.19 19.56 2.77
CA ILE A 248 15.22 18.60 3.17
C ILE A 248 16.33 18.70 2.13
N ASP A 249 17.51 19.10 2.55
CA ASP A 249 18.70 19.10 1.70
C ASP A 249 19.27 17.67 1.67
N TYR A 250 19.41 17.11 0.48
CA TYR A 250 19.93 15.76 0.29
C TYR A 250 20.86 15.69 -0.92
N LYS A 251 21.70 14.65 -0.91
CA LYS A 251 22.60 14.29 -2.01
C LYS A 251 22.48 12.80 -2.27
N THR A 252 22.44 12.44 -3.56
CA THR A 252 22.56 11.05 -3.99
C THR A 252 24.01 10.61 -3.83
N LEU A 253 24.21 9.44 -3.23
CA LEU A 253 25.49 8.76 -3.09
C LEU A 253 25.38 7.40 -3.79
N VAL A 254 26.48 6.91 -4.31
CA VAL A 254 26.63 5.53 -4.80
C VAL A 254 27.48 4.78 -3.79
N VAL A 255 26.95 3.69 -3.23
CA VAL A 255 27.71 2.80 -2.35
C VAL A 255 28.03 1.49 -3.06
N ASN A 256 29.24 0.97 -2.85
CA ASN A 256 29.74 -0.24 -3.46
C ASN A 256 29.55 -1.41 -2.49
N CYS A 257 28.62 -2.32 -2.79
CA CYS A 257 28.18 -3.34 -1.86
C CYS A 257 28.79 -4.70 -2.18
N ILE A 258 29.39 -5.34 -1.17
CA ILE A 258 29.93 -6.69 -1.27
C ILE A 258 28.82 -7.70 -1.02
N HIS A 259 28.74 -8.74 -1.85
CA HIS A 259 27.73 -9.79 -1.70
C HIS A 259 27.96 -10.57 -0.38
N PRO A 260 26.92 -10.73 0.47
CA PRO A 260 27.07 -11.31 1.81
C PRO A 260 27.59 -12.77 1.79
N GLU A 261 27.22 -13.53 0.76
CA GLU A 261 27.61 -14.95 0.62
C GLU A 261 28.90 -15.16 -0.19
N ASN A 262 29.39 -14.13 -0.89
CA ASN A 262 30.55 -14.28 -1.78
C ASN A 262 31.36 -12.98 -1.86
N GLU A 263 32.34 -12.81 -0.97
CA GLU A 263 33.20 -11.62 -0.95
C GLU A 263 34.02 -11.42 -2.23
N LYS A 264 34.16 -12.44 -3.08
CA LYS A 264 34.90 -12.36 -4.36
C LYS A 264 34.03 -11.92 -5.53
N SER A 265 32.72 -11.79 -5.36
CA SER A 265 31.85 -11.26 -6.41
C SER A 265 32.17 -9.79 -6.68
N PRO A 266 31.95 -9.29 -7.91
CA PRO A 266 32.05 -7.86 -8.18
C PRO A 266 31.14 -7.06 -7.23
N GLU A 267 31.61 -5.90 -6.80
CA GLU A 267 30.83 -4.98 -5.96
C GLU A 267 29.60 -4.50 -6.72
N ILE A 268 28.46 -4.45 -6.02
CA ILE A 268 27.18 -4.02 -6.57
C ILE A 268 26.99 -2.56 -6.21
N GLN A 269 26.87 -1.70 -7.23
CA GLN A 269 26.60 -0.27 -7.04
C GLN A 269 25.15 -0.05 -6.67
N VAL A 270 24.92 0.69 -5.58
CA VAL A 270 23.57 1.00 -5.07
C VAL A 270 23.46 2.50 -4.86
N LYS A 271 22.47 3.13 -5.52
CA LYS A 271 22.13 4.56 -5.30
C LYS A 271 21.36 4.70 -3.99
N VAL A 272 21.86 5.54 -3.09
CA VAL A 272 21.26 5.86 -1.78
C VAL A 272 21.28 7.37 -1.56
N LEU A 273 20.58 7.86 -0.55
CA LEU A 273 20.61 9.28 -0.16
C LEU A 273 21.41 9.44 1.12
N ASN A 274 22.17 10.53 1.24
CA ASN A 274 22.89 10.85 2.47
C ASN A 274 21.96 11.04 3.70
N CYS A 275 20.66 11.27 3.45
CA CYS A 275 19.61 11.38 4.47
C CYS A 275 18.84 10.08 4.67
N ASP A 276 19.23 8.95 4.06
CA ASP A 276 18.63 7.66 4.37
C ASP A 276 19.11 7.18 5.74
N THR A 277 18.19 6.61 6.53
CA THR A 277 18.51 5.83 7.74
C THR A 277 19.32 4.58 7.39
N ILE A 278 20.03 4.02 8.36
CA ILE A 278 20.82 2.80 8.13
C ILE A 278 19.94 1.62 7.72
N SER A 279 18.75 1.47 8.30
CA SER A 279 17.79 0.46 7.84
C SER A 279 17.34 0.69 6.40
N GLN A 280 17.06 1.94 5.99
CA GLN A 280 16.70 2.23 4.60
C GLN A 280 17.82 1.85 3.63
N VAL A 281 19.07 2.13 4.00
CA VAL A 281 20.24 1.74 3.19
C VAL A 281 20.36 0.22 3.11
N LYS A 282 20.26 -0.51 4.22
CA LYS A 282 20.29 -1.98 4.22
C LYS A 282 19.23 -2.57 3.30
N GLU A 283 18.01 -2.06 3.39
CA GLU A 283 16.92 -2.54 2.56
C GLU A 283 17.16 -2.23 1.06
N LYS A 284 17.65 -1.04 0.69
CA LYS A 284 18.06 -0.71 -0.70
C LYS A 284 19.16 -1.64 -1.21
N ILE A 285 20.15 -1.96 -0.38
CA ILE A 285 21.22 -2.91 -0.73
C ILE A 285 20.66 -4.31 -0.94
N LEU A 286 19.80 -4.80 -0.04
CA LEU A 286 19.14 -6.10 -0.18
C LEU A 286 18.31 -6.18 -1.46
N ASP A 287 17.63 -5.11 -1.83
CA ASP A 287 16.86 -5.05 -3.07
C ASP A 287 17.74 -5.12 -4.32
N ALA A 288 18.91 -4.49 -4.30
CA ALA A 288 19.89 -4.57 -5.40
C ALA A 288 20.53 -5.96 -5.51
N ILE A 289 20.97 -6.53 -4.38
CA ILE A 289 21.61 -7.86 -4.31
C ILE A 289 20.62 -8.95 -4.73
N TYR A 290 19.40 -8.90 -4.21
CA TYR A 290 18.40 -9.94 -4.38
C TYR A 290 17.29 -9.57 -5.36
N LYS A 291 17.57 -8.69 -6.33
CA LYS A 291 16.59 -8.18 -7.30
C LYS A 291 15.75 -9.27 -7.99
N ASN A 292 16.37 -10.42 -8.26
CA ASN A 292 15.76 -11.56 -8.96
C ASN A 292 15.27 -12.68 -8.01
N ILE A 293 15.39 -12.51 -6.69
CA ILE A 293 14.97 -13.51 -5.71
C ILE A 293 13.61 -13.10 -5.13
N PRO A 294 12.63 -14.00 -4.97
CA PRO A 294 11.38 -13.70 -4.27
C PRO A 294 11.62 -13.17 -2.86
N HIS A 295 10.87 -12.15 -2.43
CA HIS A 295 11.09 -11.49 -1.14
C HIS A 295 11.10 -12.46 0.06
N SER A 296 10.32 -13.55 0.03
CA SER A 296 10.27 -14.55 1.12
C SER A 296 11.59 -15.30 1.32
N HIS A 297 12.45 -15.37 0.31
CA HIS A 297 13.76 -16.03 0.38
C HIS A 297 14.91 -15.03 0.59
N ARG A 298 14.61 -13.73 0.70
CA ARG A 298 15.62 -12.70 0.96
C ARG A 298 15.92 -12.62 2.45
N LEU A 299 17.16 -12.28 2.78
CA LEU A 299 17.54 -11.89 4.13
C LEU A 299 16.77 -10.63 4.54
N LYS A 300 16.42 -10.52 5.82
CA LYS A 300 15.72 -9.34 6.37
C LYS A 300 16.75 -8.32 6.84
N ALA A 301 16.48 -7.04 6.59
CA ALA A 301 17.34 -5.96 7.09
C ALA A 301 17.50 -5.95 8.62
N SER A 302 16.50 -6.44 9.37
CA SER A 302 16.56 -6.58 10.84
C SER A 302 17.64 -7.56 11.31
N ASP A 303 17.97 -8.54 10.47
CA ASP A 303 18.82 -9.68 10.83
C ASP A 303 20.28 -9.44 10.36
N MET A 304 20.53 -8.29 9.73
CA MET A 304 21.81 -7.88 9.16
C MET A 304 22.30 -6.56 9.77
N ASP A 305 23.61 -6.47 9.97
CA ASP A 305 24.31 -5.22 10.28
C ASP A 305 24.97 -4.66 9.01
N LEU A 306 25.05 -3.33 8.92
CA LEU A 306 25.72 -2.65 7.80
C LEU A 306 27.16 -2.33 8.21
N GLU A 307 28.13 -2.95 7.55
CA GLU A 307 29.55 -2.71 7.77
C GLU A 307 30.12 -1.75 6.72
N TRP A 308 30.66 -0.62 7.15
CA TRP A 308 31.41 0.30 6.31
C TRP A 308 32.91 -0.02 6.35
N ARG A 309 33.52 -0.26 5.17
CA ARG A 309 34.94 -0.60 5.00
C ARG A 309 35.71 0.62 4.49
N GLN A 310 36.42 1.32 5.40
CA GLN A 310 37.05 2.64 5.14
C GLN A 310 38.41 2.58 4.41
N GLY A 311 38.80 1.41 3.89
CA GLY A 311 40.18 1.17 3.44
C GLY A 311 41.15 1.05 4.64
N ARG A 312 42.34 0.47 4.42
CA ARG A 312 43.34 0.18 5.48
C ARG A 312 42.92 -0.82 6.56
N GLY A 313 41.93 -1.67 6.27
CA GLY A 313 41.44 -2.69 7.21
C GLY A 313 40.53 -2.15 8.31
N GLN A 314 40.21 -0.85 8.32
CA GLN A 314 39.22 -0.29 9.25
C GLN A 314 37.80 -0.66 8.81
N ARG A 315 37.04 -1.21 9.75
CA ARG A 315 35.65 -1.64 9.59
C ARG A 315 34.81 -1.00 10.69
N MET A 316 33.64 -0.50 10.34
CA MET A 316 32.71 0.15 11.27
C MET A 316 31.30 -0.36 11.02
N ILE A 317 30.63 -0.81 12.08
CA ILE A 317 29.21 -1.17 12.00
C ILE A 317 28.38 0.09 12.17
N LEU A 318 27.51 0.35 11.20
CA LEU A 318 26.55 1.44 11.22
C LEU A 318 25.20 0.90 11.73
N GLN A 319 24.54 1.66 12.60
CA GLN A 319 23.23 1.31 13.15
C GLN A 319 22.31 2.53 13.13
N ASP A 320 20.99 2.30 13.15
CA ASP A 320 19.99 3.37 13.27
C ASP A 320 20.13 4.12 14.61
N GLU A 321 20.57 3.42 15.65
CA GLU A 321 20.86 3.97 16.97
C GLU A 321 22.15 3.34 17.50
N ASP A 322 23.07 4.17 18.00
CA ASP A 322 24.31 3.76 18.65
C ASP A 322 24.73 4.79 19.71
N ILE A 323 25.92 4.61 20.30
CA ILE A 323 26.46 5.54 21.32
C ILE A 323 26.69 6.97 20.81
N THR A 324 26.72 7.17 19.50
CA THR A 324 26.95 8.47 18.87
C THR A 324 25.65 9.18 18.49
N THR A 325 24.50 8.52 18.67
CA THR A 325 23.18 9.04 18.33
C THR A 325 22.89 10.36 19.06
N LYS A 326 22.46 11.37 18.28
CA LYS A 326 22.18 12.71 18.81
C LYS A 326 20.84 12.73 19.54
N ILE A 327 20.87 13.20 20.79
CA ILE A 327 19.69 13.41 21.64
C ILE A 327 19.62 14.90 22.01
N GLU A 328 18.51 15.56 21.67
CA GLU A 328 18.28 16.98 21.92
C GLU A 328 16.89 17.16 22.56
N ALA A 329 16.81 17.70 23.78
CA ALA A 329 15.55 18.05 24.46
C ALA A 329 14.46 16.98 24.32
N ASP A 330 14.77 15.76 24.78
CA ASP A 330 13.92 14.55 24.72
C ASP A 330 13.62 14.01 23.33
N TRP A 331 14.33 14.47 22.29
CA TRP A 331 14.24 13.92 20.95
C TRP A 331 15.51 13.20 20.53
N LYS A 332 15.37 11.93 20.14
CA LYS A 332 16.43 11.10 19.58
C LYS A 332 16.30 11.09 18.06
N ARG A 333 17.35 11.49 17.33
CA ARG A 333 17.36 11.45 15.86
C ARG A 333 17.96 10.13 15.38
N LEU A 334 17.25 9.40 14.52
CA LEU A 334 17.82 8.21 13.87
C LEU A 334 19.09 8.58 13.07
N ASN A 335 20.11 7.73 13.18
CA ASN A 335 21.37 7.92 12.47
C ASN A 335 21.16 7.68 10.97
N MET A 336 21.75 8.57 10.16
CA MET A 336 21.73 8.53 8.69
C MET A 336 23.15 8.35 8.15
N LEU A 337 23.32 8.12 6.84
CA LEU A 337 24.67 8.12 6.23
C LEU A 337 25.44 9.42 6.47
N SER A 338 24.76 10.56 6.44
CA SER A 338 25.35 11.88 6.74
C SER A 338 25.79 12.04 8.20
N HIS A 339 25.21 11.30 9.14
CA HIS A 339 25.65 11.30 10.54
C HIS A 339 27.06 10.74 10.67
N TYR A 340 27.32 9.63 9.97
CA TYR A 340 28.64 8.99 9.91
C TYR A 340 29.59 9.60 8.87
N GLN A 341 29.14 10.63 8.15
CA GLN A 341 29.91 11.30 7.08
C GLN A 341 30.40 10.32 6.00
N VAL A 342 29.55 9.35 5.64
CA VAL A 342 29.88 8.38 4.60
C VAL A 342 30.11 9.10 3.26
N PRO A 343 31.27 8.91 2.62
CA PRO A 343 31.58 9.52 1.34
C PRO A 343 30.90 8.76 0.18
N ASP A 344 30.86 9.41 -0.98
CA ASP A 344 30.47 8.75 -2.23
C ASP A 344 31.46 7.63 -2.60
N ASN A 345 30.96 6.57 -3.24
CA ASN A 345 31.68 5.33 -3.56
C ASN A 345 32.21 4.54 -2.35
N ALA A 346 31.66 4.76 -1.15
CA ALA A 346 32.00 3.99 0.04
C ALA A 346 31.71 2.49 -0.14
N VAL A 347 32.64 1.65 0.31
CA VAL A 347 32.50 0.18 0.28
C VAL A 347 31.74 -0.30 1.50
N MET A 348 30.65 -1.04 1.28
CA MET A 348 29.73 -1.52 2.30
C MET A 348 29.58 -3.05 2.21
N ALA A 349 29.33 -3.70 3.34
CA ALA A 349 28.98 -5.11 3.39
C ALA A 349 27.81 -5.34 4.35
N LEU A 350 26.92 -6.27 4.00
CA LEU A 350 25.90 -6.76 4.92
C LEU A 350 26.44 -7.98 5.64
N VAL A 351 26.52 -7.92 6.96
CA VAL A 351 26.99 -9.04 7.80
C VAL A 351 25.86 -9.53 8.70
N PRO A 352 25.72 -10.86 8.91
CA PRO A 352 24.72 -11.38 9.85
C PRO A 352 24.95 -10.81 11.24
N LYS A 353 23.87 -10.34 11.87
CA LYS A 353 23.95 -9.76 13.21
C LYS A 353 24.42 -10.82 14.20
N GLN A 354 25.60 -10.62 14.79
CA GLN A 354 26.08 -11.50 15.85
C GLN A 354 25.26 -11.26 17.10
N VAL A 355 24.41 -12.22 17.48
CA VAL A 355 23.71 -12.19 18.78
C VAL A 355 24.77 -12.40 19.87
N THR A 356 25.42 -11.34 20.30
CA THR A 356 26.34 -11.38 21.44
C THR A 356 25.50 -11.64 22.68
N ALA A 357 25.77 -12.76 23.35
CA ALA A 357 25.13 -13.18 24.61
C ALA A 357 25.32 -12.21 25.80
N TYR A 358 25.92 -11.03 25.57
CA TYR A 358 26.25 -10.03 26.59
C TYR A 358 25.09 -9.11 26.99
N ASN A 359 23.96 -9.12 26.27
CA ASN A 359 22.74 -8.41 26.71
C ASN A 359 21.90 -9.22 27.71
N SER A 360 22.38 -10.37 28.22
CA SER A 360 21.66 -11.20 29.19
C SER A 360 21.93 -10.87 30.66
N VAL A 361 22.70 -9.82 30.99
CA VAL A 361 23.03 -9.52 32.41
C VAL A 361 22.18 -8.41 33.04
N ASN A 362 21.41 -7.64 32.25
CA ASN A 362 20.58 -6.56 32.81
C ASN A 362 19.05 -6.80 32.78
N ASN A 363 18.59 -7.97 32.36
CA ASN A 363 17.18 -8.39 32.54
C ASN A 363 17.10 -9.71 33.31
N SER A 364 17.37 -9.64 34.61
CA SER A 364 16.97 -10.71 35.53
C SER A 364 15.60 -10.38 36.12
N THR A 365 14.56 -10.98 35.55
CA THR A 365 13.50 -11.66 36.33
C THR A 365 12.55 -12.44 35.43
N VAL A 366 12.63 -13.76 35.61
CA VAL A 366 11.66 -14.81 35.25
C VAL A 366 11.63 -15.29 33.80
N SER A 367 12.53 -16.24 33.53
CA SER A 367 12.33 -17.34 32.60
C SER A 367 11.00 -18.07 32.87
N ARG A 368 10.12 -18.14 31.87
CA ARG A 368 9.09 -19.18 31.72
C ARG A 368 8.95 -19.58 30.26
N THR A 369 9.95 -20.28 29.75
CA THR A 369 9.74 -21.24 28.66
C THR A 369 9.18 -22.51 29.30
N SER A 370 7.88 -22.79 29.10
CA SER A 370 7.18 -24.10 29.16
C SER A 370 5.68 -23.91 29.48
N ALA A 371 4.93 -23.19 28.64
CA ALA A 371 3.46 -23.19 28.68
C ALA A 371 2.85 -22.66 27.36
N SER A 372 3.43 -22.98 26.21
CA SER A 372 2.83 -22.68 24.91
C SER A 372 1.95 -23.84 24.46
N LYS A 373 0.72 -23.96 24.96
CA LYS A 373 -0.31 -24.74 24.23
C LYS A 373 -1.78 -24.49 24.52
N TYR A 374 -2.20 -23.80 25.58
CA TYR A 374 -3.63 -23.56 25.81
C TYR A 374 -3.89 -22.27 26.58
N GLU A 375 -3.70 -21.11 25.96
CA GLU A 375 -4.24 -19.85 26.50
C GLU A 375 -4.36 -18.78 25.40
N ASN A 376 -5.25 -19.04 24.43
CA ASN A 376 -5.72 -18.02 23.49
C ASN A 376 -7.22 -18.21 23.19
N MET A 377 -7.97 -18.51 24.24
CA MET A 377 -9.42 -18.39 24.25
C MET A 377 -9.81 -17.55 25.46
N ILE A 378 -10.59 -16.50 25.20
CA ILE A 378 -11.33 -15.65 26.16
C ILE A 378 -10.61 -14.36 26.61
N LYS A 379 -10.79 -13.28 25.81
CA LYS A 379 -11.24 -11.92 26.19
C LYS A 379 -10.65 -10.84 25.27
N TYR A 380 -11.44 -10.42 24.28
CA TYR A 380 -11.37 -9.06 23.71
C TYR A 380 -12.80 -8.52 23.60
N SER A 381 -13.26 -7.89 24.68
CA SER A 381 -14.32 -6.89 24.63
C SER A 381 -13.66 -5.53 24.39
N GLY A 382 -13.88 -4.94 23.21
CA GLY A 382 -13.40 -3.61 22.86
C GLY A 382 -13.56 -3.33 21.37
N SER A 383 -14.60 -2.55 21.03
CA SER A 383 -15.04 -2.21 19.67
C SER A 383 -13.96 -1.58 18.77
N PRO A 384 -13.96 -1.86 17.45
CA PRO A 384 -13.32 -1.02 16.45
C PRO A 384 -14.39 -0.19 15.72
N ASP A 385 -14.91 0.86 16.34
CA ASP A 385 -15.76 1.86 15.67
C ASP A 385 -15.42 3.27 16.17
N SER A 386 -14.47 3.91 15.49
CA SER A 386 -14.34 5.37 15.39
C SER A 386 -13.27 5.71 14.37
N LEU A 387 -13.71 6.04 13.15
CA LEU A 387 -12.91 6.77 12.16
C LEU A 387 -12.76 8.21 12.63
N ARG A 388 -11.88 8.45 13.61
CA ARG A 388 -11.23 9.71 14.00
C ARG A 388 -10.44 9.45 15.28
N SER A 389 -9.27 8.83 15.13
CA SER A 389 -8.23 8.96 16.15
C SER A 389 -6.86 8.91 15.48
N ARG A 390 -6.11 9.99 15.69
CA ARG A 390 -4.67 10.01 15.49
C ARG A 390 -4.08 9.10 16.55
N THR A 391 -3.89 7.83 16.25
CA THR A 391 -3.05 6.99 17.10
C THR A 391 -1.60 7.21 16.68
N PRO A 392 -0.72 7.73 17.55
CA PRO A 392 0.70 7.70 17.27
C PRO A 392 1.13 6.23 17.17
N MET A 393 1.98 5.89 16.22
CA MET A 393 2.69 4.61 16.31
C MET A 393 3.53 4.66 17.58
N ILE A 394 3.12 3.89 18.59
CA ILE A 394 3.89 3.70 19.82
C ILE A 394 5.11 2.86 19.43
N THR A 395 6.27 3.50 19.38
CA THR A 395 7.57 2.81 19.43
C THR A 395 7.71 2.12 20.80
N PRO A 396 8.43 0.98 20.90
CA PRO A 396 8.49 0.18 22.13
C PRO A 396 9.25 0.82 23.32
N ASP A 397 9.52 2.14 23.30
CA ASP A 397 10.40 2.80 24.26
C ASP A 397 9.70 3.95 25.02
N LEU A 398 8.39 3.81 25.30
CA LEU A 398 7.70 4.73 26.21
C LEU A 398 8.15 4.57 27.69
N GLU A 399 9.15 3.72 27.96
CA GLU A 399 9.78 3.61 29.27
C GLU A 399 10.89 4.67 29.48
N SER A 400 11.47 5.25 28.41
CA SER A 400 12.56 6.25 28.52
C SER A 400 12.12 7.71 28.41
N GLY A 401 10.88 7.97 27.97
CA GLY A 401 10.35 9.33 27.77
C GLY A 401 10.90 10.08 26.54
N VAL A 402 11.82 9.48 25.78
CA VAL A 402 12.48 10.10 24.62
C VAL A 402 11.72 9.79 23.32
N LYS A 403 11.34 10.83 22.56
CA LYS A 403 10.64 10.71 21.27
C LYS A 403 11.65 10.53 20.11
N VAL A 404 11.41 9.57 19.23
CA VAL A 404 12.29 9.31 18.07
C VAL A 404 11.81 10.06 16.82
N TRP A 405 12.73 10.62 16.04
CA TRP A 405 12.45 11.30 14.77
C TRP A 405 13.54 11.06 13.71
N HIS A 406 13.22 11.30 12.43
CA HIS A 406 14.17 11.16 11.32
C HIS A 406 14.42 12.48 10.58
N LEU A 407 13.48 12.89 9.72
CA LEU A 407 13.57 14.11 8.91
C LEU A 407 12.63 15.18 9.45
N VAL A 408 11.43 14.78 9.87
CA VAL A 408 10.36 15.68 10.30
C VAL A 408 10.11 15.54 11.81
N LYS A 409 10.35 16.61 12.58
CA LYS A 409 9.86 16.71 13.97
C LYS A 409 8.38 17.11 13.94
N ASN A 410 7.49 16.19 14.30
CA ASN A 410 6.10 16.52 14.57
C ASN A 410 6.03 17.23 15.92
N HIS A 411 6.17 18.56 15.94
CA HIS A 411 5.83 19.32 17.13
C HIS A 411 4.34 19.11 17.42
N GLU A 412 4.03 18.47 18.55
CA GLU A 412 2.71 18.51 19.14
C GLU A 412 2.26 19.97 19.20
N HIS A 413 1.02 20.23 18.78
CA HIS A 413 0.41 21.55 18.86
C HIS A 413 0.31 21.97 20.34
N GLY A 414 1.38 22.60 20.83
CA GLY A 414 1.49 23.19 22.15
C GLY A 414 2.54 24.27 22.10
N ASP A 415 2.08 25.52 22.00
CA ASP A 415 2.81 26.75 22.33
C ASP A 415 4.22 26.95 21.75
N GLN A 416 4.27 27.43 20.51
CA GLN A 416 5.31 28.41 20.15
C GLN A 416 4.67 29.70 19.65
N LYS A 417 4.97 30.76 20.42
CA LYS A 417 4.80 32.17 20.10
C LYS A 417 5.23 32.46 18.65
N GLU A 418 4.52 33.40 18.04
CA GLU A 418 4.53 33.98 16.69
C GLU A 418 5.86 34.21 15.90
N GLY A 419 6.97 33.54 16.21
CA GLY A 419 8.26 33.77 15.56
C GLY A 419 8.61 32.86 14.37
N ASP A 420 7.97 31.69 14.22
CA ASP A 420 8.40 30.66 13.24
C ASP A 420 7.33 30.30 12.18
N ARG A 421 6.48 31.28 11.82
CA ARG A 421 5.52 31.12 10.71
C ARG A 421 6.19 31.04 9.32
N GLY A 422 7.52 31.09 9.24
CA GLY A 422 8.28 31.10 7.98
C GLY A 422 8.48 29.73 7.31
N SER A 423 8.11 28.62 7.94
CA SER A 423 8.44 27.27 7.45
C SER A 423 7.30 26.53 6.74
N LYS A 424 6.07 27.05 6.75
CA LYS A 424 4.97 26.47 5.97
C LYS A 424 4.98 27.07 4.58
N MET A 425 5.72 26.45 3.67
CA MET A 425 5.56 26.79 2.25
C MET A 425 4.10 26.59 1.83
N VAL A 426 3.65 27.42 0.90
CA VAL A 426 2.29 27.40 0.34
C VAL A 426 1.96 25.98 -0.13
N SER A 427 0.79 25.45 0.25
CA SER A 427 0.32 24.12 -0.14
C SER A 427 0.31 23.88 -1.65
N GLU A 428 0.24 24.95 -2.44
CA GLU A 428 0.26 24.93 -3.91
C GLU A 428 1.64 24.61 -4.49
N ILE A 429 2.74 24.98 -3.84
CA ILE A 429 4.11 24.65 -4.29
C ILE A 429 4.32 23.13 -4.30
N TYR A 430 3.65 22.44 -3.39
CA TYR A 430 3.69 21.00 -3.26
C TYR A 430 2.79 20.26 -4.27
N LEU A 431 1.84 20.95 -4.91
CA LEU A 431 0.99 20.37 -5.93
C LEU A 431 1.79 19.99 -7.17
N THR A 432 2.82 20.76 -7.52
CA THR A 432 3.70 20.45 -8.67
C THR A 432 4.46 19.14 -8.45
N ARG A 433 4.93 18.86 -7.22
CA ARG A 433 5.57 17.56 -6.87
C ARG A 433 4.60 16.38 -7.02
N LEU A 434 3.35 16.54 -6.59
CA LEU A 434 2.30 15.53 -6.75
C LEU A 434 2.01 15.28 -8.25
N LEU A 435 1.89 16.37 -9.03
CA LEU A 435 1.65 16.30 -10.47
C LEU A 435 2.83 15.69 -11.22
N ALA A 436 4.06 16.01 -10.85
CA ALA A 436 5.28 15.43 -11.40
C ALA A 436 5.30 13.92 -11.18
N THR A 437 5.17 13.49 -9.91
CA THR A 437 5.12 12.07 -9.54
C THR A 437 3.99 11.33 -10.26
N LYS A 438 2.79 11.93 -10.33
CA LYS A 438 1.66 11.36 -11.07
C LYS A 438 1.98 11.22 -12.55
N GLY A 439 2.56 12.26 -13.17
CA GLY A 439 2.92 12.27 -14.59
C GLY A 439 3.92 11.17 -14.93
N THR A 440 4.98 11.01 -14.12
CA THR A 440 6.00 9.96 -14.30
C THR A 440 5.41 8.55 -14.25
N LEU A 441 4.44 8.33 -13.37
CA LEU A 441 3.83 6.99 -13.17
C LEU A 441 2.64 6.70 -14.09
N GLN A 442 2.12 7.72 -14.80
CA GLN A 442 0.84 7.63 -15.52
C GLN A 442 0.83 6.49 -16.56
N LYS A 443 1.91 6.29 -17.31
CA LYS A 443 2.02 5.22 -18.30
C LYS A 443 1.80 3.82 -17.68
N PHE A 444 2.43 3.53 -16.55
CA PHE A 444 2.29 2.25 -15.85
C PHE A 444 0.86 2.02 -15.33
N VAL A 445 0.18 3.10 -14.94
CA VAL A 445 -1.23 3.06 -14.52
C VAL A 445 -2.13 2.75 -15.71
N ASP A 446 -1.89 3.42 -16.84
CA ASP A 446 -2.65 3.23 -18.06
C ASP A 446 -2.46 1.81 -18.63
N ASP A 447 -1.23 1.31 -18.69
CA ASP A 447 -0.90 -0.05 -19.13
C ASP A 447 -1.61 -1.12 -18.27
N LEU A 448 -1.64 -0.92 -16.94
CA LEU A 448 -2.34 -1.80 -16.02
C LEU A 448 -3.86 -1.79 -16.25
N PHE A 449 -4.46 -0.61 -16.37
CA PHE A 449 -5.91 -0.50 -16.56
C PHE A 449 -6.35 -0.99 -17.93
N GLU A 450 -5.58 -0.70 -18.99
CA GLU A 450 -5.83 -1.24 -20.31
C GLU A 450 -5.82 -2.76 -20.26
N THR A 451 -4.85 -3.37 -19.58
CA THR A 451 -4.78 -4.83 -19.42
C THR A 451 -5.97 -5.40 -18.62
N ILE A 452 -6.33 -4.78 -17.49
CA ILE A 452 -7.43 -5.23 -16.63
C ILE A 452 -8.80 -5.17 -17.33
N PHE A 453 -9.03 -4.14 -18.15
CA PHE A 453 -10.32 -3.88 -18.78
C PHE A 453 -10.39 -4.25 -20.26
N SER A 454 -9.30 -4.75 -20.85
CA SER A 454 -9.31 -5.24 -22.22
C SER A 454 -10.07 -6.56 -22.33
N THR A 455 -10.81 -6.70 -23.43
CA THR A 455 -11.48 -7.95 -23.82
C THR A 455 -10.59 -8.92 -24.59
N ALA A 456 -9.42 -8.44 -25.06
CA ALA A 456 -8.40 -9.22 -25.73
C ALA A 456 -7.02 -8.56 -25.52
N HIS A 457 -6.21 -9.12 -24.63
CA HIS A 457 -4.83 -8.64 -24.42
C HIS A 457 -3.85 -9.71 -24.92
N ARG A 458 -2.97 -9.35 -25.86
CA ARG A 458 -1.97 -10.24 -26.48
C ARG A 458 -2.56 -11.57 -27.01
N GLY A 459 -3.76 -11.53 -27.59
CA GLY A 459 -4.45 -12.73 -28.12
C GLY A 459 -5.16 -13.60 -27.07
N SER A 460 -5.10 -13.25 -25.79
CA SER A 460 -5.79 -13.95 -24.70
C SER A 460 -7.26 -13.53 -24.65
N ALA A 461 -8.18 -14.49 -24.65
CA ALA A 461 -9.62 -14.22 -24.52
C ALA A 461 -9.98 -13.71 -23.11
N LEU A 462 -11.04 -12.90 -23.02
CA LEU A 462 -11.62 -12.46 -21.74
C LEU A 462 -11.81 -13.65 -20.77
N PRO A 463 -11.38 -13.55 -19.51
CA PRO A 463 -11.57 -14.63 -18.53
C PRO A 463 -13.03 -15.08 -18.46
N LEU A 464 -13.26 -16.38 -18.66
CA LEU A 464 -14.61 -16.97 -18.69
C LEU A 464 -15.44 -16.66 -17.44
N ALA A 465 -14.79 -16.60 -16.28
CA ALA A 465 -15.41 -16.24 -15.01
C ALA A 465 -16.05 -14.84 -15.03
N ILE A 466 -15.40 -13.86 -15.70
CA ILE A 466 -15.93 -12.50 -15.82
C ILE A 466 -17.17 -12.51 -16.70
N LYS A 467 -17.08 -13.12 -17.89
CA LYS A 467 -18.21 -13.24 -18.82
C LYS A 467 -19.40 -13.91 -18.13
N TYR A 468 -19.15 -15.07 -17.51
CA TYR A 468 -20.18 -15.87 -16.85
C TYR A 468 -20.89 -15.12 -15.71
N MET A 469 -20.14 -14.44 -14.83
CA MET A 469 -20.74 -13.69 -13.73
C MET A 469 -21.45 -12.42 -14.22
N PHE A 470 -20.95 -11.77 -15.28
CA PHE A 470 -21.60 -10.59 -15.85
C PHE A 470 -22.89 -10.94 -16.57
N ASP A 471 -22.93 -12.07 -17.29
CA ASP A 471 -24.14 -12.61 -17.91
C ASP A 471 -25.18 -12.94 -16.84
N PHE A 472 -24.77 -13.60 -15.75
CA PHE A 472 -25.66 -13.85 -14.61
C PHE A 472 -26.26 -12.55 -14.04
N LEU A 473 -25.46 -11.49 -13.86
CA LEU A 473 -25.98 -10.21 -13.38
C LEU A 473 -26.95 -9.54 -14.37
N ASP A 474 -26.73 -9.70 -15.67
CA ASP A 474 -27.64 -9.22 -16.70
C ASP A 474 -28.95 -10.02 -16.67
N GLU A 475 -28.89 -11.35 -16.57
CA GLU A 475 -30.07 -12.24 -16.42
C GLU A 475 -30.89 -11.89 -15.18
N GLN A 476 -30.23 -11.61 -14.04
CA GLN A 476 -30.92 -11.16 -12.83
C GLN A 476 -31.57 -9.79 -13.03
N ALA A 477 -30.90 -8.85 -13.70
CA ALA A 477 -31.49 -7.56 -14.00
C ALA A 477 -32.72 -7.70 -14.92
N ASP A 478 -32.66 -8.57 -15.94
CA ASP A 478 -33.78 -8.88 -16.82
C ASP A 478 -34.96 -9.54 -16.07
N LYS A 479 -34.69 -10.52 -15.21
CA LYS A 479 -35.70 -11.17 -14.35
C LYS A 479 -36.49 -10.16 -13.49
N HIS A 480 -35.83 -9.08 -13.04
CA HIS A 480 -36.42 -8.04 -12.22
C HIS A 480 -36.90 -6.80 -13.00
N ASN A 481 -36.97 -6.88 -14.34
CA ASN A 481 -37.36 -5.78 -15.22
C ASN A 481 -36.51 -4.50 -15.06
N ILE A 482 -35.23 -4.66 -14.72
CA ILE A 482 -34.27 -3.56 -14.57
C ILE A 482 -33.57 -3.34 -15.92
N HIS A 483 -34.13 -2.42 -16.71
CA HIS A 483 -33.57 -2.06 -18.02
C HIS A 483 -32.61 -0.85 -17.98
N ASP A 484 -32.47 -0.15 -16.85
CA ASP A 484 -31.49 0.95 -16.71
C ASP A 484 -30.05 0.40 -16.84
N PRO A 485 -29.31 0.74 -17.92
CA PRO A 485 -27.95 0.27 -18.13
C PRO A 485 -26.98 0.72 -17.02
N HIS A 486 -27.28 1.83 -16.33
CA HIS A 486 -26.46 2.31 -15.22
C HIS A 486 -26.56 1.43 -13.98
N VAL A 487 -27.70 0.75 -13.76
CA VAL A 487 -27.82 -0.21 -12.65
C VAL A 487 -26.96 -1.43 -12.91
N ARG A 488 -27.06 -2.03 -14.11
CA ARG A 488 -26.25 -3.19 -14.52
C ARG A 488 -24.76 -2.87 -14.47
N HIS A 489 -24.38 -1.70 -14.97
CA HIS A 489 -23.01 -1.19 -14.87
C HIS A 489 -22.54 -1.11 -13.42
N THR A 490 -23.36 -0.53 -12.53
CA THR A 490 -23.04 -0.42 -11.11
C THR A 490 -22.86 -1.79 -10.46
N TRP A 491 -23.73 -2.76 -10.76
CA TRP A 491 -23.60 -4.13 -10.24
C TRP A 491 -22.29 -4.78 -10.69
N LYS A 492 -21.94 -4.67 -11.98
CA LYS A 492 -20.68 -5.19 -12.53
C LYS A 492 -19.45 -4.52 -11.90
N SER A 493 -19.46 -3.20 -11.73
CA SER A 493 -18.38 -2.44 -11.06
C SER A 493 -18.23 -2.82 -9.59
N ASN A 494 -19.34 -2.97 -8.87
CA ASN A 494 -19.37 -3.39 -7.47
C ASN A 494 -18.94 -4.84 -7.28
N CYS A 495 -19.24 -5.72 -8.25
CA CYS A 495 -18.96 -7.15 -8.22
C CYS A 495 -17.48 -7.49 -8.41
N LEU A 496 -16.83 -6.88 -9.41
CA LEU A 496 -15.47 -7.27 -9.82
C LEU A 496 -14.42 -6.16 -9.58
N PRO A 497 -14.44 -5.00 -10.27
CA PRO A 497 -13.42 -3.96 -10.09
C PRO A 497 -13.25 -3.48 -8.65
N LEU A 498 -14.35 -3.11 -7.97
CA LEU A 498 -14.29 -2.53 -6.63
C LEU A 498 -14.03 -3.54 -5.51
N ARG A 499 -14.11 -4.85 -5.82
CA ARG A 499 -13.89 -5.94 -4.86
C ARG A 499 -12.59 -6.65 -5.13
N PHE A 500 -12.48 -7.30 -6.28
CA PHE A 500 -11.31 -8.09 -6.65
C PHE A 500 -10.12 -7.19 -7.01
N TRP A 501 -10.25 -6.32 -8.02
CA TRP A 501 -9.12 -5.53 -8.52
C TRP A 501 -8.64 -4.49 -7.51
N VAL A 502 -9.55 -3.79 -6.83
CA VAL A 502 -9.16 -2.89 -5.74
C VAL A 502 -8.43 -3.65 -4.63
N ASN A 503 -8.84 -4.88 -4.30
CA ASN A 503 -8.14 -5.71 -3.32
C ASN A 503 -6.75 -6.13 -3.84
N VAL A 504 -6.61 -6.56 -5.09
CA VAL A 504 -5.30 -6.92 -5.68
C VAL A 504 -4.36 -5.72 -5.74
N ILE A 505 -4.87 -4.54 -6.13
CA ILE A 505 -4.08 -3.31 -6.27
C ILE A 505 -3.71 -2.72 -4.89
N LYS A 506 -4.63 -2.75 -3.91
CA LYS A 506 -4.40 -2.16 -2.58
C LYS A 506 -3.76 -3.10 -1.58
N ASN A 507 -4.18 -4.37 -1.56
CA ASN A 507 -3.82 -5.29 -0.48
C ASN A 507 -2.62 -6.17 -0.83
N ARG A 508 -1.57 -5.94 -0.02
CA ARG A 508 -0.39 -6.74 0.34
C ARG A 508 -0.47 -8.27 0.20
N ALA A 509 -1.66 -8.84 0.37
CA ALA A 509 -1.91 -10.27 0.45
C ALA A 509 -2.52 -10.84 -0.86
N ALA A 510 -3.06 -9.97 -1.71
CA ALA A 510 -3.74 -10.31 -2.95
C ALA A 510 -2.91 -10.04 -4.20
N SER A 511 -1.77 -9.34 -4.08
CA SER A 511 -0.81 -9.30 -5.18
C SER A 511 -0.22 -10.70 -5.36
N PRO A 512 -0.12 -11.20 -6.60
CA PRO A 512 0.55 -12.44 -6.88
C PRO A 512 2.07 -12.28 -6.76
N THR A 513 2.63 -11.16 -6.28
CA THR A 513 4.06 -10.99 -5.97
C THR A 513 4.30 -10.86 -4.46
N PRO A 514 5.36 -11.46 -3.87
CA PRO A 514 5.65 -11.36 -2.45
C PRO A 514 6.02 -9.90 -2.13
N ALA A 515 5.14 -9.23 -1.41
CA ALA A 515 5.34 -7.85 -1.00
C ALA A 515 6.61 -7.68 -0.14
N CYS A 516 7.42 -6.70 -0.53
CA CYS A 516 8.47 -6.09 0.27
C CYS A 516 7.90 -5.48 1.60
N PRO A 517 8.63 -5.55 2.75
CA PRO A 517 8.31 -4.94 4.04
C PRO A 517 7.96 -3.45 3.94
N TRP A 518 8.55 -2.78 2.95
CA TRP A 518 8.35 -1.39 2.57
C TRP A 518 6.88 -0.95 2.40
N TRP A 519 6.01 -1.83 1.89
CA TRP A 519 4.57 -1.53 1.75
C TRP A 519 3.80 -1.45 3.09
N ARG A 520 4.46 -1.72 4.22
CA ARG A 520 3.91 -1.44 5.57
C ARG A 520 3.89 0.06 5.89
N ARG A 521 4.64 0.91 5.18
CA ARG A 521 4.74 2.34 5.46
C ARG A 521 3.50 3.07 4.89
N PRO A 522 2.72 3.80 5.70
CA PRO A 522 1.45 4.44 5.28
C PRO A 522 1.54 5.47 4.14
N SER A 523 2.75 5.88 3.73
CA SER A 523 3.03 6.78 2.61
C SER A 523 2.99 6.15 1.23
N TRP A 524 3.04 4.82 1.18
CA TRP A 524 3.11 4.02 -0.04
C TRP A 524 1.75 3.42 -0.43
N THR A 525 0.81 3.41 0.51
CA THR A 525 -0.59 3.12 0.19
C THR A 525 -1.17 4.30 -0.59
N PRO A 526 -1.69 4.11 -1.82
CA PRO A 526 -2.42 5.17 -2.49
C PRO A 526 -3.54 5.63 -1.56
N ALA A 527 -3.56 6.92 -1.24
CA ALA A 527 -4.49 7.54 -0.30
C ALA A 527 -5.93 7.05 -0.52
N PRO A 528 -6.78 6.99 0.54
CA PRO A 528 -8.21 6.74 0.38
C PRO A 528 -8.86 7.69 -0.65
N ARG A 529 -8.34 8.93 -0.80
CA ARG A 529 -8.77 9.89 -1.83
C ARG A 529 -8.18 9.62 -3.22
N LEU A 530 -6.96 9.09 -3.35
CA LEU A 530 -6.51 8.50 -4.61
C LEU A 530 -7.45 7.36 -5.02
N SER A 531 -7.97 6.58 -4.08
CA SER A 531 -9.02 5.61 -4.40
C SER A 531 -10.33 6.23 -4.88
N THR A 532 -10.62 7.51 -4.64
CA THR A 532 -11.76 8.20 -5.27
C THR A 532 -11.46 8.71 -6.68
N GLY A 533 -10.21 9.08 -6.98
CA GLY A 533 -9.75 9.39 -8.34
C GLY A 533 -9.60 8.11 -9.18
N TRP A 534 -8.94 7.10 -8.64
CA TRP A 534 -8.79 5.77 -9.22
C TRP A 534 -10.13 5.02 -9.27
N ALA A 535 -11.05 5.18 -8.31
CA ALA A 535 -12.42 4.67 -8.46
C ALA A 535 -13.26 5.49 -9.45
N LYS A 536 -12.87 6.73 -9.78
CA LYS A 536 -13.45 7.46 -10.92
C LYS A 536 -12.89 6.95 -12.25
N THR A 537 -11.61 6.56 -12.32
CA THR A 537 -10.98 5.92 -13.51
C THR A 537 -11.39 4.45 -13.69
N LEU A 538 -11.59 3.72 -12.58
CA LEU A 538 -12.14 2.37 -12.50
C LEU A 538 -13.67 2.35 -12.63
N ARG A 539 -14.35 3.52 -12.79
CA ARG A 539 -15.66 3.51 -13.43
C ARG A 539 -15.36 3.26 -14.90
N PRO A 540 -15.73 2.11 -15.47
CA PRO A 540 -15.58 1.91 -16.89
C PRO A 540 -16.67 2.76 -17.57
N THR A 541 -16.47 4.07 -17.66
CA THR A 541 -17.21 4.90 -18.59
C THR A 541 -16.71 4.50 -19.97
N SER A 542 -17.51 3.66 -20.63
CA SER A 542 -17.44 3.20 -22.03
C SER A 542 -16.74 1.86 -22.39
N CYS A 543 -16.00 1.17 -21.52
CA CYS A 543 -15.29 -0.06 -21.95
C CYS A 543 -16.18 -1.31 -22.10
N PHE A 544 -17.38 -1.34 -21.52
CA PHE A 544 -18.29 -2.51 -21.56
C PHE A 544 -19.57 -2.31 -22.38
N MET A 545 -19.69 -1.22 -23.15
CA MET A 545 -20.73 -1.12 -24.17
C MET A 545 -20.16 -1.65 -25.49
N PRO A 546 -20.86 -2.55 -26.21
CA PRO A 546 -20.45 -2.87 -27.57
C PRO A 546 -20.41 -1.55 -28.35
N ARG A 547 -19.24 -1.17 -28.86
CA ARG A 547 -19.15 -0.09 -29.84
C ARG A 547 -19.95 -0.54 -31.05
N THR A 548 -21.18 -0.05 -31.20
CA THR A 548 -21.86 -0.08 -32.49
C THR A 548 -20.96 0.64 -33.47
N SER A 549 -20.38 -0.10 -34.40
CA SER A 549 -19.43 0.38 -35.40
C SER A 549 -20.02 1.56 -36.19
N PRO A 550 -19.32 2.70 -36.35
CA PRO A 550 -19.76 3.77 -37.23
C PRO A 550 -19.34 3.44 -38.67
N ALA A 551 -19.97 2.43 -39.26
CA ALA A 551 -19.76 2.07 -40.66
C ALA A 551 -21.10 1.71 -41.31
N THR A 552 -22.02 2.68 -41.34
CA THR A 552 -23.20 2.72 -42.22
C THR A 552 -23.95 4.06 -42.03
N LYS A 553 -23.28 5.16 -42.35
CA LYS A 553 -23.95 6.44 -42.67
C LYS A 553 -23.29 7.05 -43.91
N ALA A 554 -23.30 6.29 -45.00
CA ALA A 554 -23.11 6.80 -46.34
C ALA A 554 -24.20 6.16 -47.20
N GLY A 555 -25.03 7.01 -47.82
CA GLY A 555 -26.07 6.58 -48.76
C GLY A 555 -27.48 6.63 -48.18
N TRP A 556 -28.07 7.81 -48.15
CA TRP A 556 -29.45 8.09 -48.60
C TRP A 556 -29.74 9.59 -48.41
N LYS A 557 -29.21 10.40 -49.33
CA LYS A 557 -29.83 11.68 -49.71
C LYS A 557 -30.35 11.47 -51.11
N GLY A 558 -31.64 11.09 -51.21
CA GLY A 558 -32.37 11.14 -52.45
C GLY A 558 -32.47 12.59 -52.91
N LYS A 559 -31.91 12.89 -54.08
CA LYS A 559 -32.29 14.05 -54.88
C LYS A 559 -33.61 13.70 -55.57
N GLN A 560 -34.69 14.37 -55.18
CA GLN A 560 -35.80 14.62 -56.10
C GLN A 560 -35.37 15.77 -57.00
N THR A 561 -35.41 15.56 -58.32
CA THR A 561 -36.21 16.32 -59.32
C THR A 561 -35.72 16.03 -60.75
N THR A 562 -36.69 15.87 -61.68
CA THR A 562 -36.64 15.89 -63.17
C THR A 562 -35.85 14.75 -63.83
N HIS A 563 -36.39 13.88 -64.69
CA HIS A 563 -37.53 13.91 -65.62
C HIS A 563 -38.31 12.59 -65.60
#